data_AF-A0A6G3WQY0-F1
#
_entry.id   AF-A0A6G3WQY0-F1
#
_cell.length_a   1.000
_cell.length_b   1.000
_cell.length_c   1.000
_cell.angle_alpha   90.00
_cell.angle_beta   90.00
_cell.angle_gamma   90.00
#
_symmetry.space_group_name_H-M   'P 1'
#
loop_
_entity.id
_entity.type
_entity.pdbx_description
1 polymer ?
#
loop_
_entity_poly.entity_id
_entity_poly.type
_entity_poly.pdbx_seq_one_letter_code
_entity_poly.pdbx_strand_id
1 'polypeptide(L)' 'ELARAVYERCVARRVTFVFGAEVVRVVEKDGRAAGVELADGEVAEADRVVLGIRPRPGLVPGQRVWGGGDVTVRP' A
#
# COMPACT_ATOMS: atom_id res chain seq x y z
N GLU A 1 -1.31 24.54 7.68
CA GLU A 1 -2.00 23.25 7.89
C GLU A 1 -0.95 22.14 7.74
N LEU A 2 -1.03 21.11 8.57
CA LEU A 2 0.03 20.10 8.73
C LEU A 2 0.13 19.17 7.51
N ALA A 3 -1.00 18.72 6.96
CA ALA A 3 -1.00 17.82 5.81
C ALA A 3 -0.30 18.44 4.60
N ARG A 4 -0.54 19.73 4.32
CA ARG A 4 0.18 20.45 3.26
C ARG A 4 1.70 20.47 3.48
N ALA A 5 2.15 20.76 4.70
CA ALA A 5 3.58 20.80 5.01
C ALA A 5 4.26 19.43 4.84
N VAL A 6 3.58 18.34 5.18
CA VAL A 6 4.07 16.96 4.95
C VAL A 6 4.13 16.65 3.46
N TYR A 7 3.07 16.98 2.71
CA TYR A 7 3.03 16.80 1.26
C TYR A 7 4.22 17.48 0.56
N GLU A 8 4.42 18.78 0.81
CA GLU A 8 5.51 19.57 0.23
C GLU A 8 6.89 18.96 0.56
N ARG A 9 7.08 18.53 1.81
CA ARG A 9 8.33 17.90 2.27
C ARG A 9 8.60 16.55 1.59
N CYS A 10 7.56 15.77 1.30
CA CYS A 10 7.66 14.50 0.58
C CYS A 10 7.94 14.72 -0.92
N VAL A 11 7.27 15.68 -1.55
CA VAL A 11 7.55 16.06 -2.95
C VAL A 11 8.98 16.56 -3.11
N ALA A 12 9.49 17.37 -2.17
CA ALA A 12 10.90 17.78 -2.16
C ALA A 12 11.89 16.60 -2.04
N ARG A 13 11.44 15.44 -1.53
CA ARG A 13 12.19 14.18 -1.48
C ARG A 13 11.91 13.26 -2.66
N ARG A 14 11.23 13.77 -3.70
CA ARG A 14 10.83 13.05 -4.92
C ARG A 14 9.80 11.95 -4.69
N VAL A 15 8.95 12.09 -3.68
CA VAL A 15 7.77 11.23 -3.51
C VAL A 15 6.66 11.70 -4.45
N THR A 16 6.14 10.78 -5.26
CA THR A 16 4.94 11.01 -6.08
C THR A 16 3.71 10.62 -5.28
N PHE A 17 2.70 11.50 -5.27
CA PHE A 17 1.37 11.20 -4.74
C PHE A 17 0.40 11.04 -5.90
N VAL A 18 -0.33 9.93 -5.93
CA VAL A 18 -1.42 9.69 -6.88
C VAL A 18 -2.71 9.66 -6.07
N PHE A 19 -3.59 10.64 -6.31
CA PHE A 19 -4.88 10.74 -5.64
C PHE A 19 -5.99 10.12 -6.50
N GLY A 20 -7.06 9.66 -5.87
CA GLY A 20 -8.15 8.97 -6.58
C GLY A 20 -7.78 7.57 -7.10
N ALA A 21 -6.59 7.07 -6.78
CA ALA A 21 -6.11 5.75 -7.14
C ALA A 21 -6.44 4.74 -6.03
N GLU A 22 -7.69 4.26 -5.97
CA GLU A 22 -8.05 3.19 -5.03
C GLU A 22 -7.27 1.92 -5.39
N VAL A 23 -6.49 1.43 -4.43
CA VAL A 23 -5.80 0.14 -4.55
C VAL A 23 -6.78 -0.99 -4.17
N VAL A 24 -6.98 -1.93 -5.08
CA VAL A 24 -7.87 -3.08 -4.87
C VAL A 24 -7.12 -4.34 -4.47
N ARG A 25 -5.86 -4.50 -4.90
CA ARG A 25 -5.05 -5.71 -4.64
C ARG A 25 -3.55 -5.43 -4.72
N VAL A 26 -2.75 -6.14 -3.92
CA VAL A 26 -1.30 -6.28 -4.14
C VAL A 26 -1.08 -7.37 -5.18
N VAL A 27 -0.35 -7.07 -6.25
CA VAL A 27 0.01 -8.10 -7.23
C VAL A 27 1.30 -8.79 -6.83
N GLU A 28 1.39 -10.09 -7.11
CA GLU A 28 2.54 -10.91 -6.75
C GLU A 28 3.15 -11.60 -7.97
N LYS A 29 4.46 -11.78 -7.92
CA LYS A 29 5.25 -12.60 -8.84
C LYS A 29 6.22 -13.45 -8.02
N ASP A 30 6.21 -14.76 -8.24
CA ASP A 30 7.08 -15.72 -7.54
C ASP A 30 7.02 -15.60 -6.01
N GLY A 31 5.82 -15.35 -5.47
CA GLY A 31 5.58 -15.20 -4.03
C GLY A 31 6.10 -13.89 -3.43
N ARG A 32 6.37 -12.87 -4.25
CA ARG A 32 6.80 -11.54 -3.81
C ARG A 32 5.90 -10.47 -4.40
N ALA A 33 5.72 -9.37 -3.67
CA ALA A 33 5.05 -8.18 -4.19
C ALA A 33 5.72 -7.72 -5.49
N ALA A 34 4.90 -7.41 -6.49
CA ALA A 34 5.30 -6.87 -7.78
C ALA A 34 4.60 -5.55 -8.11
N GLY A 35 3.74 -5.05 -7.22
CA GLY A 35 3.03 -3.79 -7.39
C GLY A 35 1.65 -3.80 -6.73
N VAL A 36 0.81 -2.87 -7.18
CA VAL A 36 -0.60 -2.78 -6.78
C VAL A 36 -1.50 -2.62 -7.99
N GLU A 37 -2.63 -3.32 -7.97
CA GLU A 37 -3.73 -3.16 -8.91
C GLU A 37 -4.66 -2.07 -8.40
N LEU A 38 -4.97 -1.12 -9.28
CA LEU A 38 -5.89 -0.02 -9.04
C LEU A 38 -7.30 -0.40 -9.47
N ALA A 39 -8.31 0.32 -8.96
CA ALA A 39 -9.72 0.04 -9.25
C ALA A 39 -10.11 0.21 -10.73
N ASP A 40 -9.31 0.93 -11.51
CA ASP A 40 -9.46 1.06 -12.96
C ASP A 40 -8.81 -0.08 -13.76
N GLY A 41 -8.15 -1.03 -13.08
CA GLY A 41 -7.48 -2.18 -13.66
C GLY A 41 -6.02 -1.93 -14.04
N GLU A 42 -5.50 -0.70 -13.87
CA GLU A 42 -4.07 -0.45 -14.05
C GLU A 42 -3.23 -1.08 -12.93
N VAL A 43 -1.98 -1.41 -13.24
CA VAL A 43 -1.01 -1.91 -12.27
C VAL A 43 0.10 -0.89 -12.11
N ALA A 44 0.26 -0.37 -10.90
CA ALA A 44 1.44 0.38 -10.51
C ALA A 44 2.50 -0.60 -10.00
N GLU A 45 3.53 -0.85 -10.82
CA GLU A 45 4.62 -1.77 -10.51
C GLU A 45 5.47 -1.27 -9.34
N ALA A 46 5.83 -2.19 -8.43
CA ALA A 46 6.73 -1.90 -7.33
C ALA A 46 7.33 -3.20 -6.75
N ASP A 47 8.63 -3.18 -6.47
CA ASP A 47 9.30 -4.30 -5.80
C ASP A 47 8.86 -4.46 -4.33
N ARG A 48 8.32 -3.39 -3.74
CA ARG A 48 7.90 -3.33 -2.32
C ARG A 48 6.63 -2.50 -2.17
N VAL A 49 5.72 -3.02 -1.36
CA VAL A 49 4.47 -2.37 -0.99
C VAL A 49 4.40 -2.22 0.52
N VAL A 50 4.08 -1.02 1.00
CA VAL A 50 3.90 -0.72 2.42
C VAL A 50 2.46 -0.28 2.63
N LEU A 51 1.75 -0.96 3.55
CA LEU A 51 0.38 -0.65 3.91
C LEU A 51 0.36 0.31 5.10
N GLY A 52 -0.02 1.57 4.86
CA GLY A 52 -0.27 2.56 5.92
C GLY A 52 -1.65 2.45 6.55
N ILE A 53 -2.39 1.36 6.29
CA ILE A 53 -3.77 1.13 6.70
C ILE A 53 -3.94 -0.30 7.22
N ARG A 54 -5.03 -0.56 7.94
CA ARG A 54 -5.48 -1.92 8.23
C ARG A 54 -5.94 -2.59 6.93
N PRO A 55 -5.31 -3.69 6.48
CA PRO A 55 -5.69 -4.33 5.22
C PRO A 55 -7.07 -4.99 5.32
N ARG A 56 -7.86 -4.85 4.26
CA ARG A 56 -9.12 -5.59 4.08
C ARG A 56 -8.84 -7.02 3.61
N PRO A 57 -9.70 -8.01 3.93
CA PRO A 57 -9.57 -9.37 3.40
C PRO A 57 -9.45 -9.36 1.87
N GLY A 58 -8.51 -10.16 1.33
CA GLY A 58 -8.26 -10.25 -0.11
C GLY A 58 -7.35 -9.16 -0.71
N LEU A 59 -6.98 -8.12 0.05
CA LEU A 59 -6.08 -7.08 -0.44
C LEU A 59 -4.67 -7.61 -0.73
N VAL A 60 -4.17 -8.52 0.11
CA VAL A 60 -2.88 -9.18 -0.07
C VAL A 60 -3.14 -10.66 -0.39
N PRO A 61 -2.71 -11.17 -1.56
CA PRO A 61 -2.87 -12.58 -1.91
C PRO A 61 -2.15 -13.51 -0.92
N GLY A 62 -2.68 -14.72 -0.72
CA GLY A 62 -1.94 -15.81 -0.08
C GLY A 62 -1.54 -15.64 1.40
N GLN A 63 -1.73 -14.48 2.02
CA GLN A 63 -1.14 -14.17 3.32
C GLN A 63 -2.19 -14.02 4.44
N ARG A 64 -1.94 -14.65 5.59
CA ARG A 64 -2.37 -14.09 6.88
C ARG A 64 -1.52 -12.83 7.10
N VAL A 65 -2.14 -11.66 7.02
CA VAL A 65 -1.46 -10.37 7.26
C VAL A 65 -0.80 -10.34 8.64
N TRP A 66 -1.41 -11.02 9.62
CA TRP A 66 -0.93 -11.10 11.00
C TRP A 66 -0.79 -12.56 11.45
N GLY A 67 0.31 -12.86 12.13
CA GLY A 67 0.60 -14.11 12.83
C GLY A 67 0.37 -14.02 14.34
N GLY A 68 0.47 -15.16 15.02
CA GLY A 68 0.44 -15.21 16.48
C GLY A 68 1.69 -14.53 17.05
N GLY A 69 1.50 -13.46 17.82
CA GLY A 69 2.59 -12.67 18.42
C GLY A 69 2.82 -11.30 17.78
N ASP A 70 2.16 -10.99 16.66
CA ASP A 70 2.29 -9.69 16.02
C ASP A 70 1.64 -8.57 16.83
N VAL A 71 2.30 -7.41 16.88
CA VAL A 71 1.76 -6.19 17.48
C VAL A 71 0.77 -5.57 16.51
N THR A 72 -0.52 -5.72 16.80
CA THR A 72 -1.60 -5.13 16.01
C THR A 72 -2.10 -3.83 16.65
N VAL A 73 -2.58 -2.90 15.82
CA VAL A 73 -3.26 -1.69 16.30
C VAL A 73 -4.47 -2.13 17.14
N ARG A 74 -4.46 -1.82 18.43
CA ARG A 74 -5.63 -2.00 19.30
C ARG A 74 -6.68 -0.92 18.94
N PRO A 75 -7.98 -1.26 18.90
CA PRO A 75 -9.04 -0.27 18.69
C PRO A 75 -8.99 0.85 19.72
#